data_AF-A0A4Y2IAN3-F1
#
_entry.id   AF-A0A4Y2IAN3-F1
#
_cell.length_a   1.000
_cell.length_b   1.000
_cell.length_c   1.000
_cell.angle_alpha   90.00
_cell.angle_beta   90.00
_cell.angle_gamma   90.00
#
_symmetry.space_group_name_H-M   'P 1'
#
loop_
_entity.id
_entity.type
_entity.pdbx_description
1 polymer ?
#
loop_
_entity_poly.entity_id
_entity_poly.type
_entity_poly.pdbx_seq_one_letter_code
_entity_poly.pdbx_strand_id
1 'polypeptide(L)'
;MIHWNTITLSPPPLLRIFSNQEIWSKLQSVGTAAEWNFDKFPCHTQAVERCVKLVTRASQKAFGSNSRDGFIRTKLLSRSSVPRFSSKSYFKVPKEIEGE
;
A
#
# COMPACT_ATOMS: atom_id res chain seq x y z
N MET A 1 -8.72 11.87 15.58
CA MET A 1 -7.52 11.47 16.37
C MET A 1 -7.72 10.01 16.75
N ILE A 2 -6.73 9.13 16.54
CA ILE A 2 -6.91 7.70 16.82
C ILE A 2 -6.69 7.44 18.31
N HIS A 3 -7.66 6.82 18.98
CA HIS A 3 -7.58 6.46 20.40
C HIS A 3 -6.92 5.08 20.55
N TRP A 4 -5.61 5.06 20.74
CA TRP A 4 -4.83 3.81 20.80
C TRP A 4 -5.19 2.90 21.98
N ASN A 5 -5.65 3.47 23.11
CA ASN A 5 -5.94 2.71 24.32
C ASN A 5 -7.27 1.94 24.27
N THR A 6 -8.15 2.26 23.31
CA THR A 6 -9.47 1.62 23.16
C THR A 6 -9.51 0.66 21.96
N ILE A 7 -8.43 0.57 21.19
CA ILE A 7 -8.34 -0.27 20.00
C ILE A 7 -7.77 -1.64 20.37
N THR A 8 -8.48 -2.68 19.95
CA THR A 8 -8.00 -4.05 20.01
C THR A 8 -6.91 -4.23 18.94
N LEU A 9 -5.63 -4.27 19.36
CA LEU A 9 -4.53 -4.58 18.45
C LEU A 9 -4.49 -6.08 18.17
N SER A 10 -4.61 -6.44 16.90
CA SER A 10 -4.24 -7.79 16.44
C SER A 10 -2.74 -7.85 16.23
N PRO A 11 -2.07 -8.95 16.63
CA PRO A 11 -0.67 -9.15 16.27
C PRO A 11 -0.53 -9.24 14.75
N PRO A 12 0.62 -8.81 14.20
CA PRO A 12 0.97 -9.04 12.81
C PRO A 12 0.87 -10.54 12.47
N PRO A 13 0.43 -10.91 11.25
CA PRO A 13 0.32 -12.31 10.83
C PRO A 13 1.60 -13.12 11.05
N LEU A 14 2.76 -12.49 10.86
CA LEU A 14 4.09 -13.07 11.08
C LEU A 14 4.34 -13.51 12.52
N LEU A 15 3.77 -12.81 13.50
CA LEU A 15 3.93 -13.11 14.92
C LEU A 15 2.84 -14.05 15.44
N ARG A 16 1.81 -14.33 14.65
CA ARG A 16 0.68 -15.18 15.06
C ARG A 16 1.09 -16.64 15.32
N ILE A 17 2.19 -17.08 14.73
CA ILE A 17 2.72 -18.44 14.90
C ILE A 17 3.51 -18.62 16.21
N PHE A 18 3.77 -17.53 16.95
CA PHE A 18 4.51 -17.57 18.20
C PHE A 18 3.61 -17.21 19.39
N SER A 19 3.83 -17.86 20.52
CA SER A 19 3.24 -17.47 21.79
C SER A 19 3.91 -16.21 22.34
N ASN A 20 3.20 -15.47 23.19
CA ASN A 20 3.76 -14.29 23.86
C ASN A 20 5.02 -14.65 24.67
N GLN A 21 5.07 -15.84 25.28
CA GLN A 21 6.24 -16.29 26.05
C GLN A 21 7.47 -16.52 25.17
N GLU A 22 7.29 -17.11 23.98
CA GLU A 22 8.37 -17.27 22.99
C GLU A 22 8.87 -15.92 22.49
N ILE A 23 7.97 -14.97 22.27
CA ILE A 23 8.34 -13.61 21.88
C ILE A 23 9.15 -12.93 23.00
N TRP A 24 8.69 -13.03 24.25
CA TRP A 24 9.40 -12.46 25.39
C TRP A 24 10.78 -13.08 25.61
N SER A 25 10.92 -14.41 25.50
CA SER A 25 12.22 -15.06 25.68
C SER A 25 13.23 -14.66 24.60
N LYS A 26 12.79 -14.50 23.35
CA LYS A 26 13.63 -14.02 22.24
C LYS A 26 14.03 -12.56 22.36
N LEU A 27 13.16 -11.71 22.90
CA LEU A 27 13.50 -10.31 23.21
C LEU A 27 14.50 -10.19 24.38
N GLN A 28 14.51 -11.15 25.29
CA GLN A 28 15.47 -11.17 26.40
C GLN A 28 16.84 -11.74 25.99
N SER A 29 16.91 -12.54 24.92
CA SER A 29 18.18 -13.04 24.37
C SER A 29 18.95 -12.04 23.50
N VAL A 30 18.53 -10.76 23.48
CA VAL A 30 19.13 -9.69 22.67
C VAL A 30 20.62 -9.55 23.01
N GLY A 31 21.46 -10.05 22.12
CA GLY A 31 22.92 -10.14 22.28
C GLY A 31 23.51 -11.35 21.55
N THR A 32 22.74 -12.45 21.49
CA THR A 32 22.90 -13.47 20.45
C THR A 32 21.80 -13.21 19.43
N ALA A 33 22.15 -13.06 18.15
CA ALA A 33 21.15 -12.99 17.10
C ALA A 33 20.44 -14.35 17.04
N ALA A 34 19.45 -14.55 17.91
CA ALA A 34 18.59 -15.70 17.86
C ALA A 34 17.84 -15.58 16.53
N GLU A 35 18.29 -16.37 15.55
CA GLU A 35 17.65 -16.45 14.25
C GLU A 35 16.21 -16.89 14.51
N TRP A 36 15.29 -15.95 14.30
CA TRP A 36 13.89 -16.30 14.25
C TRP A 36 13.73 -17.15 13.00
N ASN A 37 13.15 -18.34 13.15
CA ASN A 37 12.80 -19.20 12.01
C ASN A 37 11.56 -18.62 11.28
N PHE A 38 11.67 -17.37 10.82
CA PHE A 38 10.71 -16.82 9.88
C PHE A 38 10.97 -17.44 8.52
N ASP A 39 9.91 -17.67 7.76
CA ASP A 39 10.05 -17.98 6.35
C ASP A 39 10.86 -16.88 5.67
N LYS A 40 11.78 -17.25 4.79
CA LYS A 40 12.55 -16.29 4.00
C LYS A 40 11.62 -15.62 3.00
N PHE A 41 11.05 -14.49 3.40
CA PHE A 41 10.29 -13.66 2.48
C PHE A 41 11.26 -13.02 1.48
N PRO A 42 10.95 -13.06 0.18
CA PRO A 42 11.80 -12.48 -0.85
C PRO A 42 11.65 -10.95 -0.86
N CYS A 43 12.24 -10.30 0.15
CA CYS A 43 12.16 -8.86 0.39
C CYS A 43 12.98 -8.02 -0.60
N HIS A 44 14.04 -8.60 -1.16
CA HIS A 44 14.98 -7.93 -2.08
C HIS A 44 14.83 -8.44 -3.52
N THR A 45 13.58 -8.64 -3.95
CA THR A 45 13.33 -8.93 -5.35
C THR A 45 13.31 -7.65 -6.16
N GLN A 46 13.68 -7.75 -7.43
CA GLN A 46 13.57 -6.65 -8.38
C GLN A 46 12.14 -6.09 -8.44
N ALA A 47 11.12 -6.93 -8.25
CA ALA A 47 9.72 -6.50 -8.19
C ALA A 47 9.47 -5.55 -7.00
N VAL A 48 9.95 -5.90 -5.80
CA VAL A 48 9.82 -5.06 -4.60
C VAL A 48 10.54 -3.72 -4.81
N GLU A 49 11.77 -3.74 -5.33
CA GLU A 49 12.54 -2.52 -5.60
C GLU A 49 11.82 -1.59 -6.60
N ARG A 50 11.28 -2.15 -7.68
CA ARG A 50 10.51 -1.40 -8.68
C ARG A 50 9.25 -0.80 -8.06
N CYS A 51 8.52 -1.56 -7.25
CA CYS A 51 7.34 -1.09 -6.54
C CYS A 51 7.66 0.07 -5.60
N VAL A 52 8.68 -0.05 -4.75
CA VAL A 52 9.11 1.02 -3.85
C VAL A 52 9.48 2.28 -4.65
N LYS A 53 10.23 2.13 -5.74
CA LYS A 53 10.60 3.26 -6.62
C LYS A 53 9.39 3.94 -7.26
N LEU A 54 8.41 3.16 -7.71
CA LEU A 54 7.16 3.68 -8.29
C LEU A 54 6.34 4.44 -7.24
N VAL A 55 6.13 3.85 -6.07
CA VAL A 55 5.38 4.47 -4.96
C VAL A 55 6.06 5.77 -4.53
N THR A 56 7.38 5.78 -4.35
CA THR A 56 8.12 6.99 -3.99
C THR A 56 7.95 8.09 -5.03
N ARG A 57 8.12 7.78 -6.32
CA ARG A 57 7.92 8.74 -7.41
C ARG A 57 6.49 9.28 -7.47
N ALA A 58 5.49 8.43 -7.23
CA ALA A 58 4.09 8.85 -7.19
C ALA A 58 3.81 9.76 -5.99
N SER A 59 4.30 9.41 -4.80
CA SER A 59 4.15 10.21 -3.58
C SER A 59 4.85 11.57 -3.69
N GLN A 60 6.04 11.63 -4.30
CA GLN A 60 6.75 12.87 -4.57
C GLN A 60 5.92 13.86 -5.40
N LYS A 61 5.12 13.39 -6.36
CA LYS A 61 4.25 14.24 -7.19
C LYS A 61 3.07 14.86 -6.44
N ALA A 62 2.78 14.39 -5.23
CA ALA A 62 1.73 14.93 -4.35
C ALA A 62 2.32 15.49 -3.05
N PHE A 63 3.64 15.62 -2.96
CA PHE A 63 4.32 16.09 -1.75
C PHE A 63 4.28 17.62 -1.69
N GLY A 64 3.77 18.16 -0.58
CA GLY A 64 3.59 19.60 -0.37
C GLY A 64 2.18 20.09 -0.76
N SER A 65 1.74 21.17 -0.12
CA SER A 65 0.34 21.64 -0.21
C SER A 65 -0.08 21.96 -1.65
N ASN A 66 0.73 22.75 -2.38
CA ASN A 66 0.41 23.19 -3.74
C ASN A 66 0.40 22.03 -4.75
N SER A 67 1.38 21.13 -4.65
CA SER A 67 1.49 19.94 -5.52
C SER A 67 0.31 19.00 -5.31
N ARG A 68 -0.06 18.74 -4.05
CA ARG A 68 -1.24 17.94 -3.70
C ARG A 68 -2.53 18.55 -4.23
N ASP A 69 -2.71 19.84 -4.03
CA ASP A 69 -3.89 20.59 -4.46
C ASP A 69 -4.03 20.61 -6.00
N GLY A 70 -2.92 20.85 -6.72
CA GLY A 70 -2.87 20.73 -8.18
C GLY A 70 -3.18 19.32 -8.69
N PHE A 71 -2.66 18.29 -8.01
CA PHE A 71 -2.96 16.89 -8.33
C PHE A 71 -4.45 16.56 -8.14
N ILE A 72 -5.05 16.99 -7.03
CA ILE A 72 -6.48 16.79 -6.74
C ILE A 72 -7.35 17.48 -7.79
N ARG A 73 -7.12 18.77 -8.07
CA ARG A 73 -7.88 19.52 -9.08
C ARG A 73 -7.79 18.88 -10.47
N THR A 74 -6.58 18.56 -10.90
CA THR A 74 -6.36 17.88 -12.19
C THR A 74 -7.10 16.56 -12.25
N LYS A 75 -7.09 15.78 -11.16
CA LYS A 75 -7.80 14.50 -11.11
C LYS A 75 -9.32 14.66 -11.13
N LEU A 76 -9.86 15.67 -10.45
CA LEU A 76 -11.28 16.00 -10.48
C LEU A 76 -11.73 16.42 -11.89
N LEU A 77 -10.97 17.30 -12.56
CA LEU A 77 -11.24 17.73 -13.94
C LEU A 77 -11.20 16.55 -14.92
N SER A 78 -10.21 15.67 -14.80
CA SER A 78 -10.13 14.44 -15.60
C SER A 78 -11.28 13.48 -15.32
N ARG A 79 -11.85 13.48 -14.11
CA ARG A 79 -13.01 12.65 -13.78
C ARG A 79 -14.32 13.27 -14.25
N SER A 80 -14.43 14.60 -14.27
CA SER A 80 -15.65 15.27 -14.78
C SER A 80 -15.82 15.09 -16.29
N SER A 81 -14.75 14.84 -17.05
CA SER A 81 -14.86 14.52 -18.48
C SER A 81 -15.31 13.09 -18.76
N VAL A 82 -15.29 12.20 -17.76
CA VAL A 82 -15.76 10.82 -17.90
C VAL A 82 -17.24 10.76 -17.48
N PRO A 83 -18.14 10.19 -18.30
CA PRO A 83 -19.54 10.07 -17.93
C PRO A 83 -19.70 9.22 -16.66
N ARG A 84 -20.61 9.65 -15.79
CA ARG A 84 -20.93 8.92 -14.56
C ARG A 84 -21.99 7.87 -14.85
N PHE A 85 -21.70 6.61 -14.52
CA PHE A 85 -22.61 5.49 -14.70
C PHE A 85 -23.04 4.90 -13.36
N SER A 86 -24.28 4.44 -13.26
CA SER A 86 -24.81 3.73 -12.08
C SER A 86 -24.43 2.25 -12.03
N SER A 87 -24.05 1.67 -13.18
CA SER A 87 -23.58 0.29 -13.33
C SER A 87 -22.44 0.24 -14.35
N LYS A 88 -21.49 -0.68 -14.14
CA LYS A 88 -20.38 -0.91 -15.08
C LYS A 88 -20.86 -1.36 -16.46
N SER A 89 -22.02 -2.02 -16.54
CA SER A 89 -22.61 -2.49 -17.81
C SER A 89 -22.90 -1.37 -18.81
N TYR A 90 -23.07 -0.13 -18.33
CA TYR A 90 -23.30 1.03 -19.19
C TYR A 90 -22.02 1.63 -19.80
N PHE A 91 -20.84 1.19 -19.35
CA PHE A 91 -19.58 1.63 -19.95
C PHE A 91 -19.38 0.94 -21.30
N LYS A 92 -19.53 1.70 -22.40
CA LYS A 92 -19.24 1.24 -23.75
C LYS A 92 -17.81 1.60 -24.12
N VAL A 93 -17.00 0.61 -24.48
CA VAL A 93 -15.66 0.85 -25.05
C VAL A 93 -15.86 1.47 -26.43
N PRO A 94 -15.28 2.65 -26.72
CA PRO A 94 -15.31 3.20 -28.07
C PRO A 94 -14.73 2.18 -29.06
N LYS A 95 -15.47 1.85 -30.13
CA LYS A 95 -14.91 1.06 -31.23
C LYS A 95 -13.84 1.91 -31.89
N GLU A 96 -12.64 1.36 -32.05
CA GLU A 96 -11.61 1.99 -32.88
C GLU A 96 -12.21 2.15 -34.29
N ILE A 97 -12.22 3.39 -34.78
CA ILE A 97 -12.63 3.66 -36.15
C ILE A 97 -11.47 3.17 -37.00
N GLU A 98 -11.61 1.98 -37.60
CA GLU A 98 -10.74 1.55 -38.68
C GLU A 98 -10.84 2.62 -39.76
N GLY A 99 -9.74 3.33 -39.99
CA GLY A 99 -9.66 4.36 -41.01
C GLY A 99 -9.85 3.75 -42.40
N GLU A 100 -10.80 4.29 -43.15
CA GLU A 100 -10.81 4.26 -44.63
C GLU A 100 -9.75 5.20 -45.19
#